data_AF-A0A2T3FUY5-F1
#
_entry.id   AF-A0A2T3FUY5-F1
#
_cell.length_a   1.000
_cell.length_b   1.000
_cell.length_c   1.000
_cell.angle_alpha   90.00
_cell.angle_beta   90.00
_cell.angle_gamma   90.00
#
_symmetry.space_group_name_H-M   'P 1'
#
loop_
_entity.id
_entity.type
_entity.pdbx_description
1 polymer ?
#
loop_
_entity_poly.entity_id
_entity_poly.type
_entity_poly.pdbx_seq_one_letter_code
_entity_poly.pdbx_strand_id
1 'polypeptide(L)'
;MLKFELNIADRKTLANRMEELTGIHPYYTRAPLYAYDIGNYTIDRDGNLLVEPENADAELLKTLLNEGLIRGGESIESAGDQPENTEPTENLAEEPVAEAEPDDTAEDEPDAEESESEEQPEAEEQPEEVPLDLELAFPTSQHNGVSLRNLVNLIYSRGRLISKATGGHFHVETDLVETLRDDSCTYTVANFIEALKSYEAQCGTAMEGLVITEEKVSFTGFPTASDYDHLTAFGHLAILMNQQAISQKRIQAKDVNDENEKYALRTWLLRLGMNGPDFKETRKILMENLSGHAAFRTDEEAQKFLAREKAKRDALKAAKQAAQNGNPATGETAAQDAAQPTQPDCGADTAQMLEAGA
;
A
#
# COMPACT_ATOMS: atom_id res chain seq x y z
N MET A 1 18.40 -6.38 24.44
CA MET A 1 18.66 -6.61 23.00
C MET A 1 20.10 -7.05 22.77
N LEU A 2 20.30 -8.10 21.96
CA LEU A 2 21.56 -8.45 21.32
C LEU A 2 21.68 -7.73 19.97
N LYS A 3 22.90 -7.36 19.58
CA LYS A 3 23.21 -6.79 18.26
C LYS A 3 24.29 -7.59 17.54
N PHE A 4 24.02 -7.93 16.28
CA PHE A 4 24.98 -8.48 15.33
C PHE A 4 25.10 -7.53 14.14
N GLU A 5 26.32 -7.15 13.76
CA GLU A 5 26.56 -6.25 12.64
C GLU A 5 26.37 -6.96 11.30
N LEU A 6 25.94 -6.24 10.26
CA LEU A 6 25.96 -6.74 8.89
C LEU A 6 27.40 -6.95 8.42
N ASN A 7 27.67 -8.09 7.77
CA ASN A 7 28.99 -8.42 7.23
C ASN A 7 29.02 -8.54 5.69
N ILE A 8 27.91 -8.22 5.03
CA ILE A 8 27.73 -8.19 3.58
C ILE A 8 27.31 -6.79 3.09
N ALA A 9 27.38 -6.55 1.78
CA ALA A 9 27.09 -5.23 1.20
C ALA A 9 25.60 -4.89 1.08
N ASP A 10 24.70 -5.89 1.18
CA ASP A 10 23.26 -5.71 1.04
C ASP A 10 22.49 -6.42 2.18
N ARG A 11 21.68 -5.65 2.88
CA ARG A 11 20.81 -6.13 3.96
C ARG A 11 19.55 -6.87 3.46
N LYS A 12 19.11 -6.68 2.21
CA LYS A 12 18.01 -7.47 1.63
C LYS A 12 18.41 -8.93 1.47
N THR A 13 19.67 -9.21 1.13
CA THR A 13 20.25 -10.56 1.10
C THR A 13 20.19 -11.24 2.48
N LEU A 14 20.44 -10.50 3.58
CA LEU A 14 20.24 -11.02 4.95
C LEU A 14 18.75 -11.28 5.24
N ALA A 15 17.85 -10.36 4.86
CA ALA A 15 16.41 -10.51 5.05
C ALA A 15 15.83 -11.74 4.30
N ASN A 16 16.23 -11.93 3.04
CA ASN A 16 15.84 -13.11 2.25
C ASN A 16 16.37 -14.41 2.89
N ARG A 17 17.61 -14.42 3.41
CA ARG A 17 18.16 -15.63 4.05
C ARG A 17 17.48 -15.93 5.39
N MET A 18 17.09 -14.90 6.12
CA MET A 18 16.24 -15.03 7.31
C MET A 18 14.86 -15.62 6.96
N GLU A 19 14.26 -15.24 5.84
CA GLU A 19 13.01 -15.85 5.34
C GLU A 19 13.20 -17.35 5.04
N GLU A 20 14.25 -17.73 4.31
CA GLU A 20 14.57 -19.13 3.99
C GLU A 20 14.79 -20.01 5.24
N LEU A 21 15.34 -19.44 6.32
CA LEU A 21 15.68 -20.16 7.54
C LEU A 21 14.56 -20.17 8.59
N THR A 22 13.67 -19.17 8.60
CA THR A 22 12.58 -19.05 9.59
C THR A 22 11.19 -19.37 9.02
N GLY A 23 11.01 -19.31 7.70
CA GLY A 23 9.71 -19.37 7.03
C GLY A 23 8.87 -18.10 7.18
N ILE A 24 9.43 -17.01 7.74
CA ILE A 24 8.72 -15.75 8.00
C ILE A 24 9.12 -14.71 6.95
N HIS A 25 8.14 -14.21 6.19
CA HIS A 25 8.37 -13.19 5.17
C HIS A 25 8.77 -11.83 5.78
N PRO A 26 9.84 -11.14 5.30
CA PRO A 26 10.34 -9.93 5.94
C PRO A 26 9.43 -8.71 5.75
N TYR A 27 8.83 -8.21 6.84
CA TYR A 27 7.99 -7.02 6.78
C TYR A 27 8.83 -5.74 6.82
N TYR A 28 8.89 -5.02 5.70
CA TYR A 28 9.63 -3.75 5.62
C TYR A 28 8.86 -2.61 6.31
N THR A 29 9.38 -2.09 7.43
CA THR A 29 8.68 -1.14 8.32
C THR A 29 8.48 0.25 7.71
N ARG A 30 9.19 0.58 6.63
CA ARG A 30 9.23 1.91 5.98
C ARG A 30 9.71 3.01 6.95
N ALA A 31 9.57 4.27 6.53
CA ALA A 31 9.97 5.44 7.33
C ALA A 31 9.21 5.51 8.68
N PRO A 32 9.85 5.91 9.80
CA PRO A 32 11.20 6.46 9.88
C PRO A 32 12.32 5.43 10.10
N LEU A 33 11.99 4.18 10.43
CA LEU A 33 12.98 3.16 10.84
C LEU A 33 13.68 2.48 9.65
N TYR A 34 12.97 2.32 8.53
CA TYR A 34 13.44 1.64 7.32
C TYR A 34 13.99 0.23 7.58
N ALA A 35 13.46 -0.49 8.57
CA ALA A 35 13.91 -1.80 9.04
C ALA A 35 13.14 -2.95 8.36
N TYR A 36 13.57 -4.19 8.57
CA TYR A 36 12.79 -5.40 8.27
C TYR A 36 12.49 -6.15 9.57
N ASP A 37 11.21 -6.37 9.87
CA ASP A 37 10.77 -7.22 10.97
C ASP A 37 10.52 -8.65 10.48
N ILE A 38 11.10 -9.62 11.18
CA ILE A 38 11.11 -11.05 10.82
C ILE A 38 10.83 -11.87 12.09
N GLY A 39 9.57 -11.86 12.52
CA GLY A 39 9.13 -12.49 13.77
C GLY A 39 9.75 -11.81 14.99
N ASN A 40 10.64 -12.52 15.69
CA ASN A 40 11.34 -12.01 16.87
C ASN A 40 12.59 -11.16 16.56
N TYR A 41 12.93 -11.00 15.27
CA TYR A 41 14.15 -10.33 14.81
C TYR A 41 13.81 -9.05 14.04
N THR A 42 14.63 -8.01 14.20
CA THR A 42 14.57 -6.79 13.38
C THR A 42 15.93 -6.55 12.74
N ILE A 43 15.97 -6.35 11.42
CA ILE A 43 17.15 -5.87 10.69
C ILE A 43 17.03 -4.36 10.56
N ASP A 44 17.92 -3.60 11.22
CA ASP A 44 17.83 -2.14 11.28
C ASP A 44 18.17 -1.43 9.95
N ARG A 45 18.12 -0.08 9.97
CA ARG A 45 18.42 0.76 8.80
C ARG A 45 19.78 0.44 8.17
N ASP A 46 20.77 0.19 9.01
CA ASP A 46 22.17 -0.04 8.61
C ASP A 46 22.45 -1.53 8.36
N GLY A 47 21.44 -2.39 8.58
CA GLY A 47 21.46 -3.82 8.31
C GLY A 47 21.83 -4.69 9.51
N ASN A 48 21.97 -4.13 10.70
CA ASN A 48 22.32 -4.91 11.89
C ASN A 48 21.13 -5.76 12.33
N LEU A 49 21.38 -7.02 12.70
CA LEU A 49 20.37 -7.92 13.22
C LEU A 49 20.22 -7.71 14.74
N LEU A 50 18.99 -7.38 15.14
CA LEU A 50 18.58 -7.12 16.52
C LEU A 50 17.60 -8.20 16.97
N VAL A 51 17.77 -8.71 18.19
CA VAL A 51 16.90 -9.72 18.81
C VAL A 51 16.98 -9.62 20.34
N GLU A 52 15.91 -9.95 21.06
CA GLU A 52 16.01 -10.05 22.53
C GLU A 52 16.62 -11.39 22.97
N PRO A 53 17.49 -11.44 24.01
CA PRO A 53 18.21 -12.66 24.40
C PRO A 53 17.31 -13.87 24.70
N GLU A 54 16.09 -13.62 25.19
CA GLU A 54 15.09 -14.65 25.52
C GLU A 54 14.48 -15.31 24.28
N ASN A 55 14.51 -14.61 23.13
CA ASN A 55 13.91 -15.03 21.86
C ASN A 55 14.97 -15.42 20.80
N ALA A 56 16.25 -15.46 21.17
CA ALA A 56 17.37 -15.65 20.25
C ALA A 56 17.64 -17.13 19.95
N ASP A 57 17.15 -17.61 18.80
CA ASP A 57 17.48 -18.94 18.28
C ASP A 57 19.00 -19.06 18.00
N ALA A 58 19.62 -19.97 18.74
CA ALA A 58 21.06 -20.19 18.71
C ALA A 58 21.53 -21.11 17.57
N GLU A 59 20.65 -21.74 16.79
CA GLU A 59 21.02 -22.48 15.57
C GLU A 59 20.90 -21.58 14.34
N LEU A 60 19.87 -20.73 14.28
CA LEU A 60 19.73 -19.66 13.29
C LEU A 60 20.94 -18.72 13.31
N LEU A 61 21.27 -18.17 14.49
CA LEU A 61 22.39 -17.22 14.62
C LEU A 61 23.74 -17.85 14.28
N LYS A 62 23.98 -19.12 14.65
CA LYS A 62 25.19 -19.86 14.24
C LYS A 62 25.25 -20.04 12.72
N THR A 63 24.11 -20.30 12.07
CA THR A 63 24.05 -20.48 10.61
C THR A 63 24.43 -19.19 9.89
N LEU A 64 23.85 -18.05 10.28
CA LEU A 64 24.15 -16.73 9.72
C LEU A 64 25.62 -16.29 9.97
N LEU A 65 26.19 -16.65 11.12
CA LEU A 65 27.61 -16.42 11.44
C LEU A 65 28.54 -17.30 10.58
N ASN A 66 28.21 -18.59 10.40
CA ASN A 66 28.98 -19.53 9.58
C ASN A 66 28.91 -19.19 8.08
N GLU A 67 27.77 -18.67 7.61
CA GLU A 67 27.58 -18.15 6.25
C GLU A 67 28.22 -16.76 6.06
N GLY A 68 28.72 -16.14 7.14
CA GLY A 68 29.42 -14.85 7.09
C GLY A 68 28.52 -13.64 6.81
N LEU A 69 27.20 -13.78 7.01
CA LEU A 69 26.20 -12.75 6.72
C LEU A 69 26.15 -11.67 7.83
N ILE A 70 26.36 -12.10 9.07
CA ILE A 70 26.43 -11.25 10.27
C ILE A 70 27.75 -11.47 11.01
N ARG A 71 28.11 -10.56 11.92
CA ARG A 71 29.26 -10.70 12.83
C ARG A 71 28.98 -10.09 14.21
N GLY A 72 29.81 -10.40 15.19
CA GLY A 72 29.67 -9.89 16.57
C GLY A 72 28.63 -10.68 17.37
N GLY A 73 27.90 -9.97 18.23
CA GLY A 73 26.95 -10.54 19.20
C GLY A 73 27.01 -9.83 20.55
N GLU A 74 27.04 -8.49 20.52
CA GLU A 74 27.21 -7.68 21.72
C GLU A 74 25.86 -7.30 22.32
N SER A 75 25.75 -7.33 23.65
CA SER A 75 24.55 -6.87 24.37
C SER A 75 24.55 -5.35 24.45
N ILE A 76 23.54 -4.70 23.87
CA ILE A 76 23.30 -3.28 24.08
C ILE A 76 22.34 -3.08 25.25
N GLU A 77 22.81 -2.37 26.29
CA GLU A 77 21.95 -1.80 27.31
C GLU A 77 21.23 -0.56 26.75
N SER A 78 19.94 -0.43 27.03
CA SER A 78 19.08 0.59 26.39
C SER A 78 19.29 1.98 27.01
N ALA A 79 19.85 2.92 26.25
CA ALA A 79 19.97 4.32 26.63
C ALA A 79 20.14 5.25 25.41
N GLY A 80 19.70 6.51 25.56
CA GLY A 80 20.27 7.65 24.81
C GLY A 80 19.47 8.19 23.62
N ASP A 81 18.50 9.06 23.92
CA ASP A 81 18.00 10.06 22.96
C ASP A 81 19.11 11.08 22.60
N GLN A 82 19.39 11.29 21.32
CA GLN A 82 19.70 12.62 20.76
C GLN A 82 19.55 12.66 19.22
N PRO A 83 19.17 13.80 18.62
CA PRO A 83 19.06 13.97 17.17
C PRO A 83 20.30 14.62 16.55
N GLU A 84 20.84 14.03 15.47
CA GLU A 84 21.76 14.74 14.57
C GLU A 84 21.00 15.50 13.46
N ASN A 85 21.63 16.55 12.96
CA ASN A 85 21.02 17.57 12.11
C ASN A 85 21.90 17.86 10.89
N THR A 86 21.43 17.55 9.68
CA THR A 86 22.12 17.84 8.41
C THR A 86 21.16 18.35 7.35
N GLU A 87 21.56 19.44 6.68
CA GLU A 87 20.82 20.10 5.60
C GLU A 87 20.75 19.27 4.30
N PRO A 88 19.81 19.56 3.38
CA PRO A 88 19.60 18.76 2.18
C PRO A 88 20.64 19.01 1.08
N THR A 89 20.98 17.95 0.36
CA THR A 89 21.71 18.01 -0.92
C THR A 89 20.88 17.35 -2.02
N GLU A 90 20.79 17.98 -3.19
CA GLU A 90 19.97 17.50 -4.31
C GLU A 90 20.65 16.38 -5.14
N ASN A 91 19.87 15.81 -6.07
CA ASN A 91 20.30 15.21 -7.34
C ASN A 91 21.13 13.90 -7.30
N LEU A 92 20.48 12.74 -7.54
CA LEU A 92 20.46 12.06 -8.87
C LEU A 92 19.89 10.61 -8.83
N ALA A 93 19.39 10.17 -9.99
CA ALA A 93 19.14 8.78 -10.41
C ALA A 93 18.13 7.93 -9.60
N GLU A 94 16.85 7.98 -10.00
CA GLU A 94 15.95 6.82 -9.88
C GLU A 94 16.05 5.96 -11.15
N GLU A 95 16.41 4.68 -11.02
CA GLU A 95 16.18 3.68 -12.08
C GLU A 95 14.88 2.88 -11.78
N PRO A 96 14.06 2.55 -12.81
CA PRO A 96 12.74 1.98 -12.59
C PRO A 96 12.80 0.45 -12.40
N VAL A 97 12.69 -0.01 -11.15
CA VAL A 97 12.40 -1.43 -10.87
C VAL A 97 10.91 -1.67 -11.11
N ALA A 98 10.60 -2.51 -12.10
CA ALA A 98 9.25 -3.00 -12.35
C ALA A 98 9.02 -4.30 -11.56
N GLU A 99 7.98 -4.34 -10.74
CA GLU A 99 7.42 -5.59 -10.22
C GLU A 99 6.12 -5.92 -10.98
N ALA A 100 5.82 -7.20 -11.10
CA ALA A 100 4.69 -7.71 -11.88
C ALA A 100 3.67 -8.38 -10.97
N GLU A 101 2.40 -7.99 -11.10
CA GLU A 101 1.28 -8.71 -10.53
C GLU A 101 1.22 -10.13 -11.14
N PRO A 102 0.97 -11.19 -10.35
CA PRO A 102 0.63 -12.49 -10.89
C PRO A 102 -0.76 -12.45 -11.55
N ASP A 103 -0.89 -13.20 -12.64
CA ASP A 103 -2.17 -13.47 -13.32
C ASP A 103 -3.00 -14.40 -12.43
N ASP A 104 -4.26 -14.06 -12.14
CA ASP A 104 -5.23 -15.00 -11.58
C ASP A 104 -6.45 -15.06 -12.48
N THR A 105 -6.84 -16.28 -12.84
CA THR A 105 -7.71 -16.55 -13.97
C THR A 105 -9.16 -16.59 -13.56
N ALA A 106 -10.00 -15.81 -14.24
CA ALA A 106 -11.45 -15.98 -14.18
C ALA A 106 -11.83 -17.35 -14.77
N GLU A 107 -12.20 -18.29 -13.91
CA GLU A 107 -13.15 -19.34 -14.25
C GLU A 107 -14.58 -18.85 -13.96
N ASP A 108 -15.54 -19.34 -14.72
CA ASP A 108 -16.91 -18.83 -14.82
C ASP A 108 -17.91 -20.01 -14.84
N GLU A 109 -19.18 -19.70 -14.58
CA GLU A 109 -20.35 -20.59 -14.57
C GLU A 109 -20.45 -21.69 -13.47
N PRO A 110 -21.68 -22.14 -13.10
CA PRO A 110 -23.00 -21.53 -13.32
C PRO A 110 -23.87 -21.39 -12.06
N ASP A 111 -24.96 -20.64 -12.26
CA ASP A 111 -26.13 -20.48 -11.39
C ASP A 111 -26.91 -21.80 -11.14
N ALA A 112 -27.57 -21.91 -9.97
CA ALA A 112 -28.47 -23.00 -9.60
C ALA A 112 -29.36 -22.65 -8.38
N GLU A 113 -30.55 -22.11 -8.60
CA GLU A 113 -31.61 -22.06 -7.58
C GLU A 113 -32.34 -23.41 -7.43
N GLU A 114 -32.69 -23.81 -6.19
CA GLU A 114 -34.08 -24.15 -5.81
C GLU A 114 -34.26 -24.29 -4.26
N SER A 115 -35.19 -23.49 -3.73
CA SER A 115 -36.12 -23.69 -2.59
C SER A 115 -35.72 -24.32 -1.22
N GLU A 116 -36.07 -23.57 -0.15
CA GLU A 116 -36.99 -23.92 0.98
C GLU A 116 -37.14 -25.39 1.44
N SER A 117 -37.26 -25.77 2.73
CA SER A 117 -37.42 -25.05 4.04
C SER A 117 -37.00 -26.02 5.19
N GLU A 118 -36.90 -25.64 6.47
CA GLU A 118 -37.97 -25.56 7.49
C GLU A 118 -37.50 -24.78 8.75
N GLU A 119 -38.43 -24.30 9.58
CA GLU A 119 -38.19 -23.35 10.68
C GLU A 119 -37.80 -24.00 12.04
N GLN A 120 -37.01 -23.28 12.85
CA GLN A 120 -37.23 -23.22 14.30
C GLN A 120 -37.07 -21.76 14.81
N PRO A 121 -37.98 -21.27 15.68
CA PRO A 121 -37.94 -19.88 16.13
C PRO A 121 -37.04 -19.71 17.36
N GLU A 122 -35.82 -19.22 17.16
CA GLU A 122 -35.15 -18.40 18.18
C GLU A 122 -35.65 -16.96 18.07
N ALA A 123 -35.69 -16.24 19.19
CA ALA A 123 -36.41 -14.97 19.25
C ALA A 123 -35.73 -13.89 18.41
N GLU A 124 -36.49 -13.26 17.51
CA GLU A 124 -36.09 -12.03 16.83
C GLU A 124 -35.96 -10.89 17.85
N GLU A 125 -34.77 -10.75 18.44
CA GLU A 125 -34.27 -9.44 18.81
C GLU A 125 -34.21 -8.63 17.51
N GLN A 126 -35.20 -7.75 17.33
CA GLN A 126 -35.21 -6.82 16.21
C GLN A 126 -33.85 -6.09 16.21
N PRO A 127 -33.11 -6.06 15.09
CA PRO A 127 -31.93 -5.21 15.03
C PRO A 127 -32.40 -3.78 15.28
N GLU A 128 -31.93 -3.13 16.35
CA GLU A 128 -32.14 -1.71 16.54
C GLU A 128 -31.62 -1.03 15.25
N GLU A 129 -32.52 -0.37 14.52
CA GLU A 129 -32.18 0.30 13.25
C GLU A 129 -31.14 1.39 13.56
N VAL A 130 -29.86 1.05 13.40
CA VAL A 130 -28.73 1.89 13.83
C VAL A 130 -28.86 3.25 13.15
N PRO A 131 -29.06 4.35 13.90
CA PRO A 131 -29.33 5.65 13.30
C PRO A 131 -28.17 6.07 12.39
N LEU A 132 -28.47 6.26 11.10
CA LEU A 132 -27.49 6.61 10.07
C LEU A 132 -26.97 8.06 10.18
N ASP A 133 -27.43 8.80 11.20
CA ASP A 133 -27.04 10.15 11.61
C ASP A 133 -26.22 10.20 12.92
N LEU A 134 -25.48 9.11 13.21
CA LEU A 134 -24.61 8.97 14.40
C LEU A 134 -23.69 10.17 14.66
N GLU A 135 -23.70 10.69 15.89
CA GLU A 135 -22.79 11.78 16.29
C GLU A 135 -21.33 11.28 16.43
N LEU A 136 -20.51 11.57 15.43
CA LEU A 136 -19.07 11.25 15.42
C LEU A 136 -18.27 12.26 16.27
N ALA A 137 -18.30 12.09 17.60
CA ALA A 137 -17.62 12.95 18.56
C ALA A 137 -16.60 12.22 19.47
N PHE A 138 -15.53 12.93 19.82
CA PHE A 138 -14.42 12.47 20.65
C PHE A 138 -14.19 13.41 21.83
N PRO A 139 -13.80 12.93 23.02
CA PRO A 139 -13.64 13.78 24.19
C PRO A 139 -12.39 14.68 24.07
N THR A 140 -12.56 15.99 24.28
CA THR A 140 -11.47 16.98 24.17
C THR A 140 -10.35 16.73 25.19
N SER A 141 -10.60 15.95 26.24
CA SER A 141 -9.58 15.50 27.21
C SER A 141 -8.48 14.60 26.62
N GLN A 142 -8.66 14.03 25.42
CA GLN A 142 -7.59 13.35 24.67
C GLN A 142 -6.63 14.32 23.95
N HIS A 143 -6.96 15.62 23.93
CA HIS A 143 -6.28 16.63 23.13
C HIS A 143 -5.48 17.63 23.97
N ASN A 144 -4.45 18.18 23.32
CA ASN A 144 -3.79 19.43 23.70
C ASN A 144 -3.94 20.46 22.56
N GLY A 145 -3.59 21.72 22.80
CA GLY A 145 -3.75 22.79 21.79
C GLY A 145 -2.99 22.54 20.47
N VAL A 146 -1.84 21.83 20.51
CA VAL A 146 -1.13 21.43 19.29
C VAL A 146 -1.93 20.40 18.48
N SER A 147 -2.53 19.41 19.14
CA SER A 147 -3.36 18.40 18.48
C SER A 147 -4.67 18.96 17.92
N LEU A 148 -5.28 19.97 18.57
CA LEU A 148 -6.45 20.66 18.03
C LEU A 148 -6.08 21.47 16.78
N ARG A 149 -4.94 22.19 16.83
CA ARG A 149 -4.37 22.85 15.64
C ARG A 149 -4.02 21.86 14.53
N ASN A 150 -3.49 20.68 14.86
CA ASN A 150 -3.22 19.63 13.89
C ASN A 150 -4.49 19.18 13.18
N LEU A 151 -5.60 19.05 13.90
CA LEU A 151 -6.89 18.67 13.32
C LEU A 151 -7.43 19.75 12.39
N VAL A 152 -7.42 21.02 12.82
CA VAL A 152 -7.82 22.16 11.95
C VAL A 152 -6.93 22.24 10.71
N ASN A 153 -5.61 22.08 10.84
CA ASN A 153 -4.67 22.02 9.71
C ASN A 153 -4.93 20.83 8.78
N LEU A 154 -5.40 19.69 9.31
CA LEU A 154 -5.80 18.51 8.54
C LEU A 154 -7.09 18.81 7.75
N ILE A 155 -8.12 19.40 8.38
CA ILE A 155 -9.34 19.82 7.68
C ILE A 155 -9.03 20.87 6.61
N TYR A 156 -8.22 21.89 6.88
CA TYR A 156 -7.79 22.83 5.85
C TYR A 156 -7.15 22.10 4.65
N SER A 157 -6.20 21.21 4.92
CA SER A 157 -5.42 20.54 3.86
C SER A 157 -6.17 19.47 3.07
N ARG A 158 -7.36 19.03 3.54
CA ARG A 158 -8.09 17.86 3.00
C ARG A 158 -9.59 18.03 2.88
N GLY A 159 -10.18 19.06 3.46
CA GLY A 159 -11.62 19.25 3.63
C GLY A 159 -12.37 19.16 2.31
N ARG A 160 -11.87 19.83 1.26
CA ARG A 160 -12.38 19.72 -0.13
C ARG A 160 -12.46 18.26 -0.62
N LEU A 161 -11.40 17.48 -0.41
CA LEU A 161 -11.30 16.09 -0.85
C LEU A 161 -12.18 15.15 -0.01
N ILE A 162 -12.28 15.40 1.30
CA ILE A 162 -13.17 14.67 2.22
C ILE A 162 -14.63 14.95 1.89
N SER A 163 -15.00 16.22 1.70
CA SER A 163 -16.34 16.67 1.31
C SER A 163 -16.81 15.94 0.04
N LYS A 164 -15.95 15.88 -0.99
CA LYS A 164 -16.27 15.18 -2.24
C LYS A 164 -16.31 13.65 -2.07
N ALA A 165 -15.47 13.09 -1.20
CA ALA A 165 -15.46 11.66 -0.90
C ALA A 165 -16.75 11.18 -0.21
N THR A 166 -17.28 11.97 0.73
CA THR A 166 -18.40 11.59 1.60
C THR A 166 -19.74 12.22 1.23
N GLY A 167 -19.76 13.16 0.28
CA GLY A 167 -20.93 14.02 0.03
C GLY A 167 -21.17 15.09 1.10
N GLY A 168 -20.25 15.21 2.07
CA GLY A 168 -20.34 16.13 3.20
C GLY A 168 -19.80 17.54 2.92
N HIS A 169 -19.65 18.32 3.98
CA HIS A 169 -19.00 19.64 3.92
C HIS A 169 -17.96 19.82 5.04
N PHE A 170 -16.71 20.03 4.63
CA PHE A 170 -15.55 20.23 5.49
C PHE A 170 -14.68 21.35 4.92
N HIS A 171 -14.59 22.46 5.64
CA HIS A 171 -13.88 23.68 5.20
C HIS A 171 -13.23 24.40 6.39
N VAL A 172 -12.16 25.15 6.14
CA VAL A 172 -11.48 26.01 7.12
C VAL A 172 -11.00 27.26 6.38
N GLU A 173 -11.28 28.43 6.91
CA GLU A 173 -10.79 29.68 6.30
C GLU A 173 -9.27 29.84 6.43
N THR A 174 -8.63 30.36 5.37
CA THR A 174 -7.17 30.58 5.33
C THR A 174 -6.72 31.52 6.44
N ASP A 175 -7.48 32.61 6.67
CA ASP A 175 -7.21 33.60 7.71
C ASP A 175 -7.23 32.98 9.12
N LEU A 176 -8.04 31.94 9.36
CA LEU A 176 -8.01 31.19 10.62
C LEU A 176 -6.70 30.42 10.77
N VAL A 177 -6.26 29.73 9.73
CA VAL A 177 -4.99 28.99 9.73
C VAL A 177 -3.80 29.92 9.95
N GLU A 178 -3.81 31.12 9.35
CA GLU A 178 -2.78 32.13 9.61
C GLU A 178 -2.84 32.64 11.05
N THR A 179 -4.04 32.83 11.61
CA THR A 179 -4.24 33.23 13.02
C THR A 179 -3.71 32.15 14.00
N LEU A 180 -4.05 30.88 13.77
CA LEU A 180 -3.62 29.75 14.60
C LEU A 180 -2.14 29.36 14.38
N ARG A 181 -1.45 29.99 13.43
CA ARG A 181 -0.03 29.74 13.17
C ARG A 181 0.88 30.15 14.33
N ASP A 182 0.45 31.10 15.15
CA ASP A 182 1.13 31.43 16.41
C ASP A 182 1.01 30.25 17.40
N ASP A 183 2.14 29.84 17.96
CA ASP A 183 2.18 28.77 18.97
C ASP A 183 1.51 29.20 20.30
N SER A 184 1.29 30.50 20.52
CA SER A 184 0.61 31.03 21.72
C SER A 184 -0.79 30.46 21.96
N CYS A 185 -1.54 30.17 20.89
CA CYS A 185 -2.85 29.51 21.00
C CYS A 185 -2.74 28.05 21.47
N THR A 186 -1.58 27.40 21.33
CA THR A 186 -1.44 25.95 21.54
C THR A 186 -0.99 25.53 22.94
N TYR A 187 -0.63 26.48 23.82
CA TYR A 187 -0.14 26.18 25.18
C TYR A 187 -1.13 25.38 26.03
N THR A 188 -2.43 25.61 25.87
CA THR A 188 -3.49 24.80 26.50
C THR A 188 -4.69 24.63 25.55
N VAL A 189 -5.57 23.67 25.85
CA VAL A 189 -6.88 23.54 25.18
C VAL A 189 -7.70 24.84 25.29
N ALA A 190 -7.70 25.48 26.47
CA ALA A 190 -8.44 26.72 26.68
C ALA A 190 -7.90 27.89 25.84
N ASN A 191 -6.57 28.01 25.68
CA ASN A 191 -5.97 29.02 24.79
C ASN A 191 -6.38 28.81 23.33
N PHE A 192 -6.51 27.55 22.89
CA PHE A 192 -6.88 27.22 21.52
C PHE A 192 -8.36 27.53 21.26
N ILE A 193 -9.23 27.11 22.18
CA ILE A 193 -10.67 27.38 22.11
C ILE A 193 -10.97 28.89 22.18
N GLU A 194 -10.24 29.64 23.02
CA GLU A 194 -10.40 31.10 23.08
C GLU A 194 -9.89 31.79 21.81
N ALA A 195 -8.84 31.27 21.15
CA ALA A 195 -8.39 31.77 19.86
C ALA A 195 -9.44 31.52 18.75
N LEU A 196 -10.09 30.35 18.72
CA LEU A 196 -11.22 30.07 17.83
C LEU A 196 -12.39 31.05 18.08
N LYS A 197 -12.89 31.11 19.32
CA LYS A 197 -13.99 32.03 19.72
C LYS A 197 -13.67 33.49 19.36
N SER A 198 -12.42 33.91 19.56
CA SER A 198 -11.94 35.26 19.22
C SER A 198 -11.94 35.53 17.73
N TYR A 199 -11.56 34.56 16.89
CA TYR A 199 -11.68 34.68 15.44
C TYR A 199 -13.15 34.74 15.01
N GLU A 200 -14.00 33.84 15.54
CA GLU A 200 -15.41 33.77 15.15
C GLU A 200 -16.17 35.06 15.45
N ALA A 201 -15.88 35.70 16.59
CA ALA A 201 -16.42 37.00 16.97
C ALA A 201 -15.96 38.18 16.09
N GLN A 202 -14.91 38.01 15.28
CA GLN A 202 -14.34 39.05 14.41
C GLN A 202 -14.65 38.82 12.92
N CYS A 203 -14.59 37.56 12.47
CA CYS A 203 -14.60 37.19 11.04
C CYS A 203 -15.84 36.39 10.61
N GLY A 204 -16.64 35.86 11.54
CA GLY A 204 -17.73 34.93 11.24
C GLY A 204 -17.26 33.46 11.30
N THR A 205 -17.92 32.55 10.57
CA THR A 205 -17.65 31.11 10.62
C THR A 205 -16.16 30.79 10.43
N ALA A 206 -15.53 30.14 11.42
CA ALA A 206 -14.11 29.79 11.37
C ALA A 206 -13.83 28.55 10.50
N MET A 207 -14.68 27.53 10.66
CA MET A 207 -14.59 26.25 9.98
C MET A 207 -15.98 25.63 9.86
N GLU A 208 -16.15 24.75 8.88
CA GLU A 208 -17.35 23.94 8.72
C GLU A 208 -17.01 22.46 8.75
N GLY A 209 -17.94 21.66 9.26
CA GLY A 209 -17.82 20.22 9.42
C GLY A 209 -17.02 19.72 10.63
N LEU A 210 -16.44 20.63 11.42
CA LEU A 210 -15.77 20.33 12.68
C LEU A 210 -16.18 21.35 13.75
N VAL A 211 -16.56 20.86 14.94
CA VAL A 211 -16.90 21.68 16.10
C VAL A 211 -16.04 21.27 17.28
N ILE A 212 -15.30 22.21 17.86
CA ILE A 212 -14.39 21.98 19.00
C ILE A 212 -14.95 22.69 20.22
N THR A 213 -15.36 21.93 21.24
CA THR A 213 -15.81 22.46 22.54
C THR A 213 -14.88 22.03 23.67
N GLU A 214 -15.10 22.60 24.85
CA GLU A 214 -14.35 22.27 26.07
C GLU A 214 -14.56 20.81 26.51
N GLU A 215 -15.66 20.17 26.08
CA GLU A 215 -16.00 18.77 26.37
C GLU A 215 -15.65 17.81 25.22
N LYS A 216 -15.99 18.17 23.98
CA LYS A 216 -15.89 17.27 22.81
C LYS A 216 -15.48 17.95 21.50
N VAL A 217 -14.76 17.20 20.68
CA VAL A 217 -14.42 17.46 19.27
C VAL A 217 -15.41 16.65 18.42
N SER A 218 -16.26 17.30 17.63
CA SER A 218 -17.38 16.68 16.91
C SER A 218 -17.25 16.90 15.40
N PHE A 219 -17.30 15.82 14.62
CA PHE A 219 -17.24 15.88 13.15
C PHE A 219 -18.64 16.02 12.56
N THR A 220 -19.11 17.26 12.44
CA THR A 220 -20.46 17.61 11.95
C THR A 220 -20.58 17.66 10.42
N GLY A 221 -19.48 17.42 9.69
CA GLY A 221 -19.42 17.59 8.24
C GLY A 221 -19.85 16.40 7.42
N PHE A 222 -20.05 15.22 8.03
CA PHE A 222 -20.58 14.05 7.33
C PHE A 222 -22.10 14.18 7.14
N PRO A 223 -22.65 13.77 5.99
CA PRO A 223 -24.10 13.67 5.83
C PRO A 223 -24.62 12.42 6.57
N THR A 224 -25.94 12.32 6.72
CA THR A 224 -26.60 11.04 7.03
C THR A 224 -26.14 9.99 6.02
N ALA A 225 -25.68 8.84 6.49
CA ALA A 225 -25.22 7.76 5.63
C ALA A 225 -26.39 7.15 4.83
N SER A 226 -26.09 6.60 3.65
CA SER A 226 -27.07 5.84 2.84
C SER A 226 -27.38 4.46 3.43
N ASP A 227 -26.40 3.89 4.13
CA ASP A 227 -26.38 2.52 4.64
C ASP A 227 -25.31 2.37 5.74
N TYR A 228 -25.25 1.19 6.35
CA TYR A 228 -24.34 0.88 7.45
C TYR A 228 -22.85 0.87 7.04
N ASP A 229 -22.54 0.53 5.79
CA ASP A 229 -21.15 0.48 5.31
C ASP A 229 -20.60 1.90 5.10
N HIS A 230 -21.44 2.82 4.61
CA HIS A 230 -21.14 4.25 4.57
C HIS A 230 -20.98 4.85 5.97
N LEU A 231 -21.87 4.51 6.91
CA LEU A 231 -21.76 4.94 8.30
C LEU A 231 -20.44 4.47 8.93
N THR A 232 -20.09 3.20 8.71
CA THR A 232 -18.84 2.59 9.13
C THR A 232 -17.63 3.27 8.47
N ALA A 233 -17.71 3.60 7.18
CA ALA A 233 -16.64 4.30 6.46
C ALA A 233 -16.41 5.73 6.98
N PHE A 234 -17.47 6.46 7.30
CA PHE A 234 -17.38 7.80 7.91
C PHE A 234 -16.82 7.72 9.35
N GLY A 235 -17.28 6.75 10.15
CA GLY A 235 -16.75 6.47 11.48
C GLY A 235 -15.26 6.13 11.48
N HIS A 236 -14.84 5.20 10.63
CA HIS A 236 -13.42 4.86 10.44
C HIS A 236 -12.58 6.09 10.03
N LEU A 237 -13.09 6.94 9.15
CA LEU A 237 -12.39 8.15 8.72
C LEU A 237 -12.27 9.17 9.86
N ALA A 238 -13.34 9.44 10.61
CA ALA A 238 -13.34 10.35 11.75
C ALA A 238 -12.37 9.88 12.86
N ILE A 239 -12.43 8.60 13.23
CA ILE A 239 -11.54 7.98 14.24
C ILE A 239 -10.07 8.17 13.84
N LEU A 240 -9.72 7.80 12.61
CA LEU A 240 -8.33 7.84 12.16
C LEU A 240 -7.83 9.28 11.91
N MET A 241 -8.69 10.22 11.50
CA MET A 241 -8.36 11.65 11.47
C MET A 241 -8.08 12.21 12.87
N ASN A 242 -8.88 11.82 13.87
CA ASN A 242 -8.66 12.26 15.25
C ASN A 242 -7.36 11.68 15.83
N GLN A 243 -7.12 10.38 15.63
CA GLN A 243 -5.86 9.73 16.02
C GLN A 243 -4.63 10.31 15.30
N GLN A 244 -4.74 10.66 14.02
CA GLN A 244 -3.68 11.33 13.27
C GLN A 244 -3.36 12.72 13.86
N ALA A 245 -4.37 13.48 14.29
CA ALA A 245 -4.18 14.80 14.89
C ALA A 245 -3.53 14.74 16.29
N ILE A 246 -3.87 13.72 17.10
CA ILE A 246 -3.28 13.47 18.43
C ILE A 246 -1.83 12.95 18.32
N SER A 247 -1.59 11.96 17.47
CA SER A 247 -0.31 11.24 17.39
C SER A 247 0.82 12.03 16.72
N GLN A 248 0.51 12.96 15.81
CA GLN A 248 1.53 13.72 15.10
C GLN A 248 2.05 14.91 15.89
N LYS A 249 3.38 15.05 15.97
CA LYS A 249 4.03 16.23 16.59
C LYS A 249 3.62 17.55 15.93
N ARG A 250 3.34 17.54 14.62
CA ARG A 250 2.85 18.70 13.85
C ARG A 250 2.25 18.27 12.51
N ILE A 251 1.06 18.76 12.19
CA ILE A 251 0.49 18.74 10.84
C ILE A 251 0.61 20.16 10.27
N GLN A 252 1.18 20.29 9.07
CA GLN A 252 1.22 21.56 8.34
C GLN A 252 -0.09 21.74 7.59
N ALA A 253 -0.75 22.89 7.75
CA ALA A 253 -1.77 23.30 6.80
C ALA A 253 -1.11 23.61 5.45
N LYS A 254 -1.63 23.03 4.38
CA LYS A 254 -1.21 23.32 3.00
C LYS A 254 -2.25 22.84 2.00
N ASP A 255 -2.33 23.51 0.87
CA ASP A 255 -3.12 23.03 -0.26
C ASP A 255 -2.46 21.73 -0.78
N VAL A 256 -3.27 20.70 -0.99
CA VAL A 256 -2.79 19.40 -1.48
C VAL A 256 -3.18 19.27 -2.94
N ASN A 257 -2.19 19.10 -3.81
CA ASN A 257 -2.43 18.78 -5.21
C ASN A 257 -3.28 17.49 -5.31
N ASP A 258 -4.49 17.66 -5.83
CA ASP A 258 -5.54 16.66 -5.97
C ASP A 258 -6.01 16.49 -7.42
N GLU A 259 -5.12 16.79 -8.40
CA GLU A 259 -5.37 16.62 -9.85
C GLU A 259 -5.98 15.26 -10.20
N ASN A 260 -5.48 14.19 -9.56
CA ASN A 260 -6.13 12.89 -9.52
C ASN A 260 -6.57 12.60 -8.08
N GLU A 261 -7.83 12.95 -7.80
CA GLU A 261 -8.45 12.84 -6.48
C GLU A 261 -8.42 11.41 -5.94
N LYS A 262 -8.75 10.38 -6.75
CA LYS A 262 -8.72 8.97 -6.30
C LYS A 262 -7.33 8.55 -5.87
N TYR A 263 -6.28 8.93 -6.61
CA TYR A 263 -4.90 8.66 -6.21
C TYR A 263 -4.51 9.44 -4.93
N ALA A 264 -4.85 10.73 -4.87
CA ALA A 264 -4.53 11.63 -3.76
C ALA A 264 -5.22 11.23 -2.44
N LEU A 265 -6.44 10.67 -2.51
CA LEU A 265 -7.14 10.08 -1.38
C LEU A 265 -6.59 8.68 -1.04
N ARG A 266 -6.46 7.75 -1.99
CA ARG A 266 -5.92 6.39 -1.71
C ARG A 266 -4.57 6.47 -0.97
N THR A 267 -3.67 7.29 -1.50
CA THR A 267 -2.32 7.51 -0.96
C THR A 267 -2.35 8.25 0.38
N TRP A 268 -3.49 8.85 0.78
CA TRP A 268 -3.69 9.40 2.12
C TRP A 268 -4.28 8.37 3.08
N LEU A 269 -5.36 7.66 2.70
CA LEU A 269 -6.00 6.66 3.56
C LEU A 269 -5.02 5.56 4.01
N LEU A 270 -4.15 5.09 3.10
CA LEU A 270 -3.08 4.15 3.43
C LEU A 270 -2.07 4.70 4.46
N ARG A 271 -1.78 6.01 4.43
CA ARG A 271 -0.93 6.69 5.43
C ARG A 271 -1.67 7.02 6.73
N LEU A 272 -2.99 7.15 6.68
CA LEU A 272 -3.87 7.34 7.83
C LEU A 272 -4.11 6.04 8.62
N GLY A 273 -3.59 4.91 8.14
CA GLY A 273 -3.69 3.60 8.80
C GLY A 273 -4.65 2.61 8.13
N MET A 274 -5.50 3.04 7.17
CA MET A 274 -6.46 2.19 6.46
C MET A 274 -5.77 1.22 5.48
N ASN A 275 -5.05 0.23 5.99
CA ASN A 275 -4.31 -0.78 5.23
C ASN A 275 -5.07 -2.13 5.22
N GLY A 276 -4.47 -3.21 4.71
CA GLY A 276 -5.04 -4.56 4.81
C GLY A 276 -6.40 -4.78 4.11
N PRO A 277 -7.02 -5.96 4.33
CA PRO A 277 -8.32 -6.31 3.75
C PRO A 277 -9.50 -5.65 4.47
N ASP A 278 -9.42 -5.42 5.78
CA ASP A 278 -10.56 -4.95 6.61
C ASP A 278 -11.06 -3.58 6.14
N PHE A 279 -10.14 -2.66 5.82
CA PHE A 279 -10.47 -1.35 5.25
C PHE A 279 -10.69 -1.37 3.72
N LYS A 280 -10.80 -2.55 3.06
CA LYS A 280 -10.99 -2.63 1.60
C LYS A 280 -12.28 -1.95 1.16
N GLU A 281 -13.38 -2.20 1.86
CA GLU A 281 -14.68 -1.64 1.51
C GLU A 281 -14.80 -0.17 1.93
N THR A 282 -14.35 0.19 3.14
CA THR A 282 -14.19 1.60 3.55
C THR A 282 -13.40 2.44 2.54
N ARG A 283 -12.28 1.92 2.01
CA ARG A 283 -11.52 2.61 0.95
C ARG A 283 -12.28 2.68 -0.38
N LYS A 284 -13.07 1.67 -0.74
CA LYS A 284 -13.88 1.65 -1.98
C LYS A 284 -14.95 2.75 -1.93
N ILE A 285 -15.75 2.77 -0.86
CA ILE A 285 -16.79 3.78 -0.59
C ILE A 285 -16.19 5.19 -0.62
N LEU A 286 -15.18 5.47 0.21
CA LEU A 286 -14.58 6.81 0.27
C LEU A 286 -13.94 7.28 -1.05
N MET A 287 -13.67 6.38 -2.00
CA MET A 287 -13.10 6.72 -3.31
C MET A 287 -14.12 6.72 -4.45
N GLU A 288 -15.39 6.36 -4.25
CA GLU A 288 -16.33 6.19 -5.36
C GLU A 288 -16.67 7.52 -6.05
N ASN A 289 -17.00 8.55 -5.25
CA ASN A 289 -17.47 9.89 -5.66
C ASN A 289 -16.37 10.82 -6.22
N LEU A 290 -15.13 10.35 -6.23
CA LEU A 290 -13.97 11.08 -6.75
C LEU A 290 -13.74 10.84 -8.25
N SER A 291 -12.86 11.62 -8.86
CA SER A 291 -12.39 11.47 -10.24
C SER A 291 -10.93 10.99 -10.33
N GLY A 292 -10.52 10.55 -11.52
CA GLY A 292 -9.18 10.04 -11.80
C GLY A 292 -8.99 8.54 -11.52
N HIS A 293 -7.75 8.08 -11.61
CA HIS A 293 -7.38 6.66 -11.49
C HIS A 293 -6.71 6.36 -10.15
N ALA A 294 -7.23 5.38 -9.39
CA ALA A 294 -6.70 5.02 -8.06
C ALA A 294 -5.29 4.37 -8.06
N ALA A 295 -4.73 4.03 -9.22
CA ALA A 295 -3.44 3.32 -9.35
C ALA A 295 -2.27 4.19 -9.85
N PHE A 296 -2.56 5.22 -10.64
CA PHE A 296 -1.57 6.08 -11.30
C PHE A 296 -1.68 7.49 -10.79
N ARG A 297 -0.58 8.25 -10.74
CA ARG A 297 -0.63 9.65 -10.31
C ARG A 297 -1.20 10.53 -11.41
N THR A 298 -0.75 10.33 -12.64
CA THR A 298 -1.17 11.12 -13.82
C THR A 298 -1.92 10.28 -14.85
N ASP A 299 -2.79 10.93 -15.63
CA ASP A 299 -3.49 10.27 -16.74
C ASP A 299 -2.53 9.83 -17.86
N GLU A 300 -1.37 10.49 -17.99
CA GLU A 300 -0.31 10.05 -18.90
C GLU A 300 0.25 8.67 -18.51
N GLU A 301 0.50 8.42 -17.22
CA GLU A 301 0.93 7.10 -16.73
C GLU A 301 -0.14 6.04 -17.04
N ALA A 302 -1.41 6.36 -16.75
CA ALA A 302 -2.53 5.46 -17.01
C ALA A 302 -2.66 5.12 -18.52
N GLN A 303 -2.55 6.11 -19.41
CA GLN A 303 -2.58 5.89 -20.86
C GLN A 303 -1.36 5.08 -21.34
N LYS A 304 -0.16 5.36 -20.83
CA LYS A 304 1.06 4.59 -21.15
C LYS A 304 0.96 3.14 -20.68
N PHE A 305 0.34 2.88 -19.52
CA PHE A 305 0.05 1.53 -19.03
C PHE A 305 -0.99 0.82 -19.90
N LEU A 306 -2.14 1.44 -20.16
CA LEU A 306 -3.20 0.88 -21.02
C LEU A 306 -2.70 0.55 -22.44
N ALA A 307 -1.82 1.38 -23.00
CA ALA A 307 -1.18 1.11 -24.29
C ALA A 307 -0.24 -0.11 -24.25
N ARG A 308 0.55 -0.27 -23.18
CA ARG A 308 1.42 -1.45 -22.96
C ARG A 308 0.59 -2.73 -22.79
N GLU A 309 -0.45 -2.71 -21.96
CA GLU A 309 -1.32 -3.87 -21.74
C GLU A 309 -2.14 -4.24 -22.98
N LYS A 310 -2.56 -3.25 -23.77
CA LYS A 310 -3.15 -3.52 -25.09
C LYS A 310 -2.15 -4.20 -26.02
N ALA A 311 -0.93 -3.67 -26.13
CA ALA A 311 0.12 -4.25 -26.99
C ALA A 311 0.49 -5.68 -26.57
N LYS A 312 0.60 -5.98 -25.27
CA LYS A 312 0.79 -7.34 -24.74
C LYS A 312 -0.35 -8.27 -25.18
N ARG A 313 -1.61 -7.86 -24.97
CA ARG A 313 -2.80 -8.66 -25.30
C ARG A 313 -2.92 -8.94 -26.80
N ASP A 314 -2.70 -7.92 -27.62
CA ASP A 314 -2.75 -8.03 -29.08
C ASP A 314 -1.60 -8.92 -29.61
N ALA A 315 -0.40 -8.81 -29.04
CA ALA A 315 0.73 -9.70 -29.35
C ALA A 315 0.49 -11.16 -28.91
N LEU A 316 -0.06 -11.39 -27.72
CA LEU A 316 -0.43 -12.73 -27.24
C LEU A 316 -1.53 -13.36 -28.14
N LYS A 317 -2.51 -12.56 -28.57
CA LYS A 317 -3.55 -13.01 -29.51
C LYS A 317 -2.97 -13.37 -30.87
N ALA A 318 -2.06 -12.55 -31.40
CA ALA A 318 -1.35 -12.83 -32.65
C ALA A 318 -0.48 -14.11 -32.54
N ALA A 319 0.22 -14.30 -31.42
CA ALA A 319 1.02 -15.51 -31.17
C ALA A 319 0.15 -16.77 -31.10
N LYS A 320 -0.99 -16.73 -30.40
CA LYS A 320 -1.95 -17.85 -30.34
C LYS A 320 -2.52 -18.18 -31.73
N GLN A 321 -2.84 -17.17 -32.55
CA GLN A 321 -3.30 -17.36 -33.94
C GLN A 321 -2.19 -17.92 -34.85
N ALA A 322 -0.95 -17.46 -34.71
CA ALA A 322 0.19 -17.97 -35.46
C ALA A 322 0.47 -19.45 -35.14
N ALA A 323 0.37 -19.84 -33.85
CA ALA A 323 0.51 -21.23 -33.43
C ALA A 323 -0.61 -22.13 -33.99
N GLN A 324 -1.86 -21.68 -33.98
CA GLN A 324 -2.99 -22.44 -34.56
C GLN A 324 -2.88 -22.61 -36.08
N ASN A 325 -2.39 -21.59 -36.79
CA ASN A 325 -2.14 -21.66 -38.24
C ASN A 325 -0.87 -22.46 -38.61
N GLY A 326 -0.07 -22.90 -37.62
CA GLY A 326 1.22 -23.54 -37.84
C GLY A 326 1.22 -25.08 -37.96
N ASN A 327 0.05 -25.74 -37.88
CA ASN A 327 -0.02 -27.21 -37.86
C ASN A 327 0.14 -27.81 -39.29
N PRO A 328 1.16 -28.66 -39.55
CA PRO A 328 1.54 -29.02 -40.92
C PRO A 328 0.72 -30.18 -41.52
N ALA A 329 -0.23 -29.85 -42.39
CA ALA A 329 -0.95 -30.83 -43.21
C ALA A 329 -0.21 -31.15 -44.53
N THR A 330 1.01 -31.71 -44.44
CA THR A 330 1.81 -32.11 -45.62
C THR A 330 2.42 -33.50 -45.49
N GLY A 331 1.60 -34.48 -45.09
CA GLY A 331 1.94 -35.90 -45.19
C GLY A 331 1.76 -36.42 -46.63
N GLU A 332 2.78 -37.12 -47.12
CA GLU A 332 2.76 -38.11 -48.22
C GLU A 332 2.02 -37.81 -49.53
N THR A 333 2.78 -37.71 -50.63
CA THR A 333 2.40 -38.38 -51.90
C THR A 333 3.61 -38.58 -52.83
N ALA A 334 4.24 -39.76 -52.74
CA ALA A 334 5.28 -40.20 -53.67
C ALA A 334 5.26 -41.74 -53.78
N ALA A 335 4.37 -42.27 -54.62
CA ALA A 335 4.23 -43.71 -54.82
C ALA A 335 5.37 -44.30 -55.67
N GLN A 336 5.68 -45.58 -55.43
CA GLN A 336 6.61 -46.38 -56.22
C GLN A 336 5.86 -47.09 -57.35
N ASP A 337 6.47 -47.22 -58.54
CA ASP A 337 6.69 -48.53 -59.20
C ASP A 337 7.79 -48.42 -60.28
N ALA A 338 8.22 -49.54 -60.87
CA ALA A 338 9.49 -49.67 -61.59
C ALA A 338 9.40 -50.24 -63.04
N ALA A 339 10.42 -49.95 -63.86
CA ALA A 339 10.74 -50.69 -65.08
C ALA A 339 12.25 -50.64 -65.43
N GLN A 340 12.80 -51.76 -65.89
CA GLN A 340 14.17 -51.97 -66.42
C GLN A 340 14.15 -52.07 -67.97
N PRO A 341 15.26 -52.33 -68.72
CA PRO A 341 16.70 -52.41 -68.40
C PRO A 341 17.55 -51.40 -69.26
N THR A 342 18.88 -51.33 -69.36
CA THR A 342 19.87 -52.36 -69.82
C THR A 342 21.33 -51.89 -69.64
N GLN A 343 22.28 -52.84 -69.55
CA GLN A 343 23.76 -52.70 -69.50
C GLN A 343 24.40 -53.03 -70.88
N PRO A 344 25.74 -52.99 -71.12
CA PRO A 344 26.91 -52.70 -70.25
C PRO A 344 27.66 -51.42 -70.75
N ASP A 345 28.99 -51.19 -70.77
CA ASP A 345 30.23 -51.97 -70.48
C ASP A 345 31.46 -51.06 -70.27
N CYS A 346 32.60 -51.63 -69.83
CA CYS A 346 33.97 -51.06 -69.70
C CYS A 346 34.16 -49.87 -68.71
N GLY A 347 35.25 -49.75 -67.93
CA GLY A 347 36.39 -50.65 -67.69
C GLY A 347 37.64 -49.89 -67.16
N ALA A 348 38.53 -50.58 -66.41
CA ALA A 348 39.86 -50.11 -65.91
C ALA A 348 39.90 -48.98 -64.84
N ASP A 349 40.85 -48.92 -63.88
CA ASP A 349 41.73 -49.95 -63.27
C ASP A 349 42.37 -49.45 -61.93
N THR A 350 42.95 -50.35 -61.13
CA THR A 350 44.02 -50.20 -60.10
C THR A 350 43.84 -49.33 -58.83
N ALA A 351 44.04 -50.01 -57.67
CA ALA A 351 44.90 -49.63 -56.51
C ALA A 351 44.51 -48.40 -55.62
N GLN A 352 44.81 -48.33 -54.31
CA GLN A 352 45.47 -49.26 -53.35
C GLN A 352 45.07 -48.94 -51.88
N MET A 353 45.05 -49.97 -51.02
CA MET A 353 45.65 -50.11 -49.64
C MET A 353 45.84 -48.87 -48.71
N LEU A 354 45.78 -48.94 -47.37
CA LEU A 354 45.63 -50.03 -46.34
C LEU A 354 45.27 -49.41 -44.97
N GLU A 355 44.77 -50.23 -44.01
CA GLU A 355 44.81 -50.12 -42.52
C GLU A 355 44.32 -48.79 -41.82
N ALA A 356 43.54 -48.79 -40.72
CA ALA A 356 43.75 -49.35 -39.37
C ALA A 356 44.97 -48.74 -38.63
N GLY A 357 44.94 -48.41 -37.33
CA GLY A 357 43.88 -48.47 -36.32
C GLY A 357 44.47 -48.23 -34.91
N ALA A 358 43.61 -48.18 -33.88
CA ALA A 358 43.87 -47.72 -32.49
C ALA A 358 43.92 -46.19 -32.31
#